data_AF-A0A2H1HVG4-F1
#
_entry.id   AF-A0A2H1HVG4-F1
#
_cell.length_a   1.000
_cell.length_b   1.000
_cell.length_c   1.000
_cell.angle_alpha   90.00
_cell.angle_beta   90.00
_cell.angle_gamma   90.00
#
_symmetry.space_group_name_H-M   'P 1'
#
loop_
_entity.id
_entity.type
_entity.pdbx_description
1 polymer ?
#
loop_
_entity_poly.entity_id
_entity_poly.type
_entity_poly.pdbx_seq_one_letter_code
_entity_poly.pdbx_strand_id
1 'polypeptide(L)' 'MRIYHYLDGELTTTEIREISIHLEQCPSCHDEYEIEALLKELVRRSCSHDRAPMGLREKIRQRIALEQNS' A
#
# COMPACT_ATOMS: atom_id res chain seq x y z
N MET A 1 4.75 -15.10 5.24
CA MET A 1 5.28 -13.88 4.59
C MET A 1 4.20 -12.81 4.63
N ARG A 2 4.50 -11.57 5.05
CA ARG A 2 3.50 -10.47 5.15
C ARG A 2 3.37 -9.72 3.82
N ILE A 3 3.02 -10.44 2.76
CA ILE A 3 3.04 -9.92 1.39
C ILE A 3 2.11 -8.73 1.18
N TYR A 4 0.92 -8.75 1.81
CA TYR A 4 -0.03 -7.65 1.72
C TYR A 4 0.54 -6.36 2.32
N HIS A 5 1.16 -6.43 3.51
CA HIS A 5 1.77 -5.25 4.12
C HIS A 5 2.94 -4.71 3.28
N TYR A 6 3.70 -5.60 2.64
CA TYR A 6 4.74 -5.20 1.69
C TYR A 6 4.15 -4.48 0.47
N LEU A 7 3.07 -5.02 -0.11
CA LEU A 7 2.36 -4.40 -1.23
C LEU A 7 1.67 -3.08 -0.84
N ASP A 8 1.18 -2.95 0.39
CA ASP A 8 0.53 -1.75 0.94
C ASP A 8 1.54 -0.68 1.39
N GLY A 9 2.83 -1.03 1.50
CA GLY A 9 3.87 -0.12 1.99
C GLY A 9 3.79 0.12 3.50
N GLU A 10 3.17 -0.79 4.25
CA GLU A 10 2.95 -0.71 5.70
C GLU A 10 4.08 -1.33 6.52
N LEU A 11 5.24 -1.54 5.89
CA LEU A 11 6.40 -2.18 6.51
C LEU A 11 7.50 -1.18 6.84
N THR A 12 8.26 -1.49 7.89
CA THR A 12 9.49 -0.76 8.20
C THR A 12 10.56 -1.03 7.13
N THR A 13 11.56 -0.14 7.04
CA THR A 13 12.69 -0.31 6.10
C THR A 13 13.40 -1.65 6.27
N THR A 14 13.51 -2.15 7.50
CA THR A 14 14.12 -3.46 7.80
C THR A 14 13.29 -4.60 7.22
N GLU A 15 11.98 -4.61 7.48
CA GLU A 15 11.06 -5.63 6.96
C GLU A 15 10.99 -5.63 5.43
N ILE A 16 11.01 -4.45 4.81
CA ILE A 16 11.08 -4.32 3.34
C ILE A 16 12.33 -5.04 2.82
N ARG A 17 13.49 -4.78 3.44
CA ARG A 17 14.76 -5.40 3.01
C ARG A 17 14.73 -6.92 3.15
N GLU A 18 14.22 -7.43 4.26
CA GLU A 18 14.11 -8.88 4.50
C GLU A 18 13.23 -9.56 3.45
N ILE A 19 12.07 -8.97 3.15
CA ILE A 19 11.15 -9.51 2.14
C ILE A 19 11.74 -9.41 0.74
N SER A 20 12.39 -8.30 0.38
CA SER A 20 13.04 -8.18 -0.93
C SER A 20 14.11 -9.24 -1.13
N ILE A 21 14.98 -9.49 -0.14
CA ILE A 21 15.98 -10.56 -0.21
C ILE A 21 15.32 -11.92 -0.36
N HIS A 22 14.22 -12.17 0.35
CA HIS A 22 13.49 -13.43 0.23
C HIS A 22 12.90 -13.63 -1.17
N LEU A 23 12.28 -12.59 -1.75
CA LEU A 23 11.72 -12.66 -3.10
C LEU A 23 12.81 -12.88 -4.16
N GLU A 24 14.01 -12.33 -3.97
CA GLU A 24 15.17 -12.58 -4.84
C GLU A 24 15.70 -14.03 -4.74
N GLN A 25 15.59 -14.65 -3.57
CA GLN A 25 16.15 -15.99 -3.30
C GLN A 25 15.13 -17.13 -3.41
N CYS A 26 13.84 -16.83 -3.53
CA CYS A 26 12.76 -17.80 -3.48
C CYS A 26 11.79 -17.62 -4.66
N PRO A 27 12.02 -18.31 -5.81
CA PRO A 27 11.18 -18.17 -7.00
C PRO A 27 9.70 -18.44 -6.75
N SER A 28 9.36 -19.44 -5.92
CA SER A 28 7.95 -19.75 -5.61
C SER A 28 7.24 -18.59 -4.91
N CYS A 29 7.94 -17.86 -4.04
CA CYS A 29 7.37 -16.70 -3.35
C CYS A 29 7.37 -15.45 -4.24
N HIS A 30 8.29 -15.37 -5.21
CA HIS A 30 8.25 -14.36 -6.27
C HIS A 30 7.03 -14.55 -7.17
N ASP A 31 6.74 -15.77 -7.61
CA ASP A 31 5.57 -16.06 -8.44
C ASP A 31 4.25 -15.70 -7.71
N GLU A 32 4.15 -16.06 -6.43
CA GLU A 32 3.00 -15.69 -5.59
C GLU A 32 2.88 -14.17 -5.46
N TYR A 33 4.01 -13.46 -5.27
CA TYR A 33 4.05 -12.01 -5.25
C TYR A 33 3.55 -11.36 -6.53
N GLU A 34 3.96 -11.87 -7.69
CA GLU A 34 3.55 -11.32 -8.98
C GLU A 34 2.03 -11.42 -9.18
N ILE A 35 1.43 -12.54 -8.77
CA ILE A 35 -0.02 -12.74 -8.85
C ILE A 35 -0.75 -11.75 -7.94
N GLU A 36 -0.31 -11.62 -6.69
CA GLU A 36 -0.93 -10.70 -5.73
C GLU A 36 -0.78 -9.23 -6.15
N ALA A 37 0.39 -8.86 -6.68
CA ALA A 37 0.63 -7.51 -7.21
C ALA A 37 -0.28 -7.21 -8.41
N LEU A 38 -0.44 -8.18 -9.33
CA LEU A 38 -1.33 -8.04 -10.49
C LEU A 38 -2.80 -7.91 -10.07
N LEU A 39 -3.24 -8.74 -9.11
CA LEU A 39 -4.60 -8.70 -8.58
C LEU A 39 -4.89 -7.35 -7.94
N LYS A 40 -3.98 -6.85 -7.11
CA LYS A 40 -4.09 -5.54 -6.47
C LYS A 40 -4.20 -4.41 -7.49
N GLU A 41 -3.38 -4.45 -8.53
CA GLU A 41 -3.42 -3.46 -9.61
C GLU A 41 -4.74 -3.52 -10.40
N LEU A 42 -5.26 -4.73 -10.66
CA LEU A 42 -6.54 -4.92 -11.32
C LEU A 42 -7.70 -4.33 -10.50
N VAL A 43 -7.72 -4.59 -9.19
CA VAL A 43 -8.73 -4.02 -8.27
C VAL A 43 -8.62 -2.50 -8.26
N ARG A 44 -7.41 -1.95 -8.12
CA ARG A 44 -7.18 -0.50 -8.14
C ARG A 44 -7.73 0.13 -9.41
N ARG A 45 -7.45 -0.44 -10.59
CA ARG A 45 -7.97 0.07 -11.87
C ARG A 45 -9.49 0.00 -11.93
N SER A 46 -10.07 -1.12 -11.53
CA SER A 46 -11.51 -1.35 -11.58
C SER A 46 -12.30 -0.45 -10.63
N CYS A 47 -11.72 -0.12 -9.47
CA CYS A 47 -12.38 0.67 -8.43
C CYS A 47 -11.90 2.13 -8.35
N SER A 48 -10.97 2.58 -9.19
CA SER A 48 -10.44 3.96 -9.17
C SER A 48 -11.37 5.03 -9.74
N HIS A 49 -12.57 4.66 -10.22
CA HIS A 49 -13.52 5.59 -10.81
C HIS A 49 -14.31 6.42 -9.78
N ASP A 50 -14.30 6.02 -8.52
CA ASP A 50 -14.94 6.77 -7.44
C ASP A 50 -14.08 7.97 -7.05
N ARG A 51 -14.44 9.14 -7.58
CA ARG A 51 -13.81 10.40 -7.18
C ARG A 51 -14.18 10.72 -5.74
N ALA A 52 -13.16 10.97 -4.92
CA ALA A 52 -13.36 11.51 -3.59
C ALA A 52 -14.24 12.77 -3.63
N PRO A 53 -15.16 12.95 -2.66
CA PRO A 53 -16.02 14.12 -2.59
C PRO A 53 -15.22 15.44 -2.64
N MET A 54 -15.75 16.43 -3.37
CA MET A 54 -15.16 17.77 -3.40
C MET A 54 -15.05 18.33 -1.98
N GLY A 55 -13.91 18.95 -1.67
CA GLY A 55 -13.64 19.52 -0.35
C GLY A 55 -13.24 18.52 0.75
N LEU A 56 -13.21 17.20 0.48
CA LEU A 56 -12.73 16.22 1.47
C LEU A 56 -11.28 16.51 1.89
N ARG A 57 -10.41 16.82 0.93
CA ARG A 57 -9.00 17.18 1.19
C ARG A 57 -8.87 18.38 2.12
N GLU A 58 -9.72 19.39 1.93
CA GLU A 58 -9.71 20.60 2.75
C GLU A 58 -10.18 20.31 4.18
N LYS A 59 -11.26 19.54 4.32
CA LYS A 59 -11.74 19.08 5.65
C LYS A 59 -10.67 18.28 6.41
N ILE A 60 -9.96 17.38 5.73
CA ILE A 60 -8.86 16.59 6.33
C ILE A 60 -7.74 17.51 6.81
N ARG A 61 -7.30 18.46 5.99
CA ARG A 61 -6.25 19.43 6.35
C ARG A 61 -6.63 20.27 7.56
N GLN A 62 -7.87 20.76 7.61
CA GLN A 62 -8.38 21.52 8.74
C GLN A 62 -8.36 20.69 10.03
N ARG A 63 -8.77 19.42 9.98
CA ARG A 63 -8.76 18.51 11.13
C ARG A 63 -7.35 18.30 11.68
N ILE A 64 -6.38 18.01 10.80
CA ILE A 64 -4.98 17.81 11.18
C ILE A 64 -4.39 19.08 11.82
N ALA A 65 -4.68 20.26 11.26
CA ALA A 65 -4.20 21.52 11.81
C ALA A 65 -4.76 21.83 13.21
N LEU A 66 -5.99 21.41 13.51
CA LEU A 66 -6.58 21.53 14.85
C LEU A 66 -5.91 20.59 15.86
N GLU A 67 -5.59 19.36 15.46
CA GLU A 67 -4.95 18.35 16.31
C GLU A 67 -3.47 18.67 16.62
N GLN A 68 -2.76 19.34 15.71
CA GLN A 68 -1.36 19.73 15.91
C GLN A 68 -1.15 20.98 16.77
N ASN A 69 -2.22 21.75 17.03
CA ASN A 69 -2.21 22.97 17.84
C ASN A 69 -2.76 22.77 19.27
N SER A 70 -3.01 21.52 19.69
CA SER A 70 -3.47 21.16 21.05
C SER A 70 -2.36 20.54 21.89
#